data_AF-A0A8S3K1Z7-F1
#
_entry.id   AF-A0A8S3K1Z7-F1
#
_cell.length_a   1.000
_cell.length_b   1.000
_cell.length_c   1.000
_cell.angle_alpha   90.00
_cell.angle_beta   90.00
_cell.angle_gamma   90.00
#
_symmetry.space_group_name_H-M   'P 1'
#
loop_
_entity.id
_entity.type
_entity.pdbx_description
1 polymer ?
#
loop_
_entity_poly.entity_id
_entity_poly.type
_entity_poly.pdbx_seq_one_letter_code
_entity_poly.pdbx_strand_id
1 'polypeptide(L)'
;LVWNLPGKKKVMRTVKHPLKVNVWGCFSARGFGRAVCFKENLNADLMCHIYKYSLLPTAWKQFGHDSTLWKLQEDNDPKHTSKKATTWRMNNNQYRKN
;
A
#
# COMPACT_ATOMS: atom_id res chain seq x y z
N LEU A 1 22.76 13.31 -2.96
CA LEU A 1 23.53 13.98 -1.87
C LEU A 1 23.81 15.40 -2.32
N VAL A 2 23.41 16.41 -1.54
CA VAL A 2 23.69 17.82 -1.81
C VAL A 2 24.73 18.27 -0.78
N TRP A 3 25.90 18.69 -1.24
CA TRP A 3 26.96 19.20 -0.39
C TRP A 3 26.55 20.55 0.20
N ASN A 4 26.75 20.75 1.50
CA ASN A 4 26.47 22.01 2.19
C ASN A 4 27.78 22.64 2.69
N LEU A 5 27.92 23.95 2.48
CA LEU A 5 29.03 24.72 3.04
C LEU A 5 28.78 24.99 4.55
N PRO A 6 29.82 24.89 5.41
CA PRO A 6 29.70 25.21 6.83
C PRO A 6 29.25 26.67 7.04
N GLY A 7 28.37 26.91 8.01
CA GLY A 7 27.96 28.26 8.44
C GLY A 7 26.77 28.90 7.72
N LYS A 8 26.20 28.28 6.67
CA LYS A 8 24.96 28.78 6.05
C LYS A 8 23.73 27.99 6.54
N LYS A 9 22.76 28.69 7.12
CA LYS A 9 21.44 28.11 7.43
C LYS A 9 20.73 27.70 6.14
N LYS A 10 20.33 26.45 6.06
CA LYS A 10 19.57 25.90 4.95
C LYS A 10 18.16 26.49 4.95
N VAL A 11 17.86 27.39 4.00
CA VAL A 11 16.51 27.90 3.78
C VAL A 11 15.82 27.01 2.75
N MET A 12 14.99 26.07 3.21
CA MET A 12 14.09 25.31 2.33
C MET A 12 12.78 26.09 2.19
N ARG A 13 12.54 26.67 1.01
CA ARG A 13 11.24 27.28 0.69
C ARG A 13 10.19 26.17 0.55
N THR A 14 9.14 26.23 1.35
CA THR A 14 7.97 25.34 1.24
C THR A 14 6.78 26.11 0.70
N VAL A 15 5.93 25.44 -0.07
CA VAL A 15 4.64 25.99 -0.49
C VAL A 15 3.57 25.60 0.54
N LYS A 16 2.58 26.47 0.78
CA LYS A 16 1.51 26.22 1.78
C LYS A 16 0.66 24.98 1.44
N HIS A 17 0.47 24.71 0.14
CA HIS A 17 -0.31 23.58 -0.37
C HIS A 17 0.48 22.85 -1.47
N PRO A 18 1.46 22.00 -1.11
CA PRO A 18 2.19 21.23 -2.10
C PRO A 18 1.27 20.21 -2.77
N LEU A 19 1.55 19.88 -4.03
CA LEU A 19 0.90 18.76 -4.68
C LEU A 19 1.19 17.48 -3.89
N LYS A 20 0.15 16.74 -3.54
CA LYS A 20 0.25 15.47 -2.82
C LYS A 20 -0.08 14.33 -3.78
N VAL A 21 0.63 13.22 -3.63
CA VAL A 21 0.32 11.95 -4.27
C VAL A 21 0.18 10.90 -3.17
N ASN A 22 -0.85 10.08 -3.26
CA ASN A 22 -1.03 8.94 -2.38
C ASN A 22 -0.31 7.74 -2.99
N VAL A 23 0.28 6.91 -2.14
CA VAL A 23 0.97 5.69 -2.56
C VAL A 23 0.47 4.53 -1.71
N TRP A 24 0.12 3.44 -2.36
CA TRP A 24 -0.06 2.15 -1.72
C TRP A 24 1.08 1.23 -2.13
N GLY A 25 1.55 0.38 -1.22
CA GLY A 25 2.54 -0.64 -1.56
C GLY A 25 2.49 -1.80 -0.58
N CYS A 26 3.04 -2.94 -0.98
CA CYS A 26 3.20 -4.10 -0.13
C CYS A 26 4.61 -4.66 -0.21
N PHE A 27 5.01 -5.43 0.80
CA PHE A 27 6.30 -6.13 0.85
C PHE A 27 6.19 -7.36 1.75
N SER A 28 7.20 -8.23 1.68
CA SER A 28 7.35 -9.37 2.58
C SER A 28 8.83 -9.65 2.85
N ALA A 29 9.13 -10.67 3.64
CA ALA A 29 10.50 -11.16 3.83
C ALA A 29 11.19 -11.60 2.52
N ARG A 30 10.41 -11.89 1.47
CA ARG A 30 10.93 -12.26 0.14
C ARG A 30 11.21 -11.04 -0.76
N GLY A 31 10.94 -9.84 -0.27
CA GLY A 31 11.24 -8.57 -0.93
C GLY A 31 10.01 -7.70 -1.17
N PHE A 32 10.23 -6.63 -1.95
CA PHE A 32 9.21 -5.63 -2.24
C PHE A 32 8.17 -6.12 -3.25
N GLY A 33 6.93 -5.71 -3.02
CA GLY A 33 5.83 -5.81 -3.96
C GLY A 33 5.70 -4.59 -4.86
N ARG A 34 4.54 -4.47 -5.49
CA ARG A 34 4.21 -3.32 -6.33
C ARG A 34 3.88 -2.09 -5.49
N ALA A 35 4.29 -0.92 -5.96
CA ALA A 35 3.83 0.38 -5.49
C ALA A 35 2.86 0.99 -6.51
N VAL A 36 1.76 1.55 -6.01
CA VAL A 36 0.69 2.18 -6.80
C VAL A 36 0.54 3.61 -6.35
N CYS A 37 0.77 4.55 -7.26
CA CYS A 37 0.56 5.97 -7.03
C CYS A 37 -0.82 6.39 -7.54
N PHE A 38 -1.56 7.18 -6.77
CA PHE A 38 -2.89 7.70 -7.13
C PHE A 38 -3.09 9.09 -6.53
N LYS A 39 -3.94 9.92 -7.14
CA LYS A 39 -4.14 11.33 -6.73
C LYS A 39 -5.40 11.53 -5.91
N GLU A 40 -6.38 10.67 -6.12
CA GLU A 40 -7.67 10.64 -5.45
C GLU A 40 -7.56 10.11 -4.01
N ASN A 41 -8.63 10.32 -3.24
CA ASN A 41 -8.76 9.70 -1.93
C ASN A 41 -9.00 8.20 -2.07
N LEU A 42 -8.34 7.43 -1.20
CA LEU A 42 -8.48 5.98 -1.18
C LEU A 42 -9.87 5.58 -0.69
N ASN A 43 -10.67 4.99 -1.58
CA ASN A 43 -11.98 4.43 -1.26
C ASN A 43 -11.94 2.89 -1.34
N ALA A 44 -13.04 2.24 -0.96
CA ALA A 44 -13.13 0.78 -0.94
C ALA A 44 -13.00 0.12 -2.33
N ASP A 45 -13.45 0.82 -3.38
CA ASP A 45 -13.35 0.33 -4.77
C ASP A 45 -11.91 0.33 -5.27
N LEU A 46 -11.22 1.45 -5.08
CA LEU A 46 -9.81 1.60 -5.42
C LEU A 46 -8.95 0.64 -4.60
N MET A 47 -9.28 0.41 -3.33
CA MET A 47 -8.63 -0.62 -2.52
C MET A 47 -8.78 -2.02 -3.12
N CYS A 48 -10.00 -2.44 -3.46
CA CYS A 48 -10.21 -3.75 -4.08
C CYS A 48 -9.51 -3.88 -5.44
N HIS A 49 -9.46 -2.79 -6.21
CA HIS A 49 -8.70 -2.71 -7.45
C HIS A 49 -7.21 -2.92 -7.21
N ILE A 50 -6.64 -2.21 -6.23
CA ILE A 50 -5.24 -2.35 -5.83
C ILE A 50 -4.94 -3.77 -5.36
N TYR A 51 -5.82 -4.39 -4.56
CA TYR A 51 -5.60 -5.77 -4.15
C TYR A 51 -5.58 -6.74 -5.33
N LYS A 52 -6.52 -6.60 -6.26
CA LYS A 52 -6.62 -7.47 -7.43
C LYS A 52 -5.41 -7.34 -8.36
N TYR A 53 -4.97 -6.12 -8.64
CA TYR A 53 -3.96 -5.87 -9.69
C TYR A 53 -2.54 -5.65 -9.16
N SER A 54 -2.39 -5.46 -7.84
CA SER A 54 -1.08 -5.24 -7.22
C SER A 54 -0.73 -6.25 -6.12
N LEU A 55 -1.63 -6.48 -5.16
CA LEU A 55 -1.37 -7.42 -4.06
C LEU A 55 -1.31 -8.87 -4.54
N LEU A 56 -2.35 -9.38 -5.22
CA LEU A 56 -2.39 -10.79 -5.63
C LEU A 56 -1.24 -11.17 -6.58
N PRO A 57 -0.91 -10.40 -7.62
CA PRO A 57 0.23 -10.74 -8.48
C PRO A 57 1.55 -10.73 -7.72
N THR A 58 1.71 -9.83 -6.74
CA THR A 58 2.89 -9.85 -5.86
C THR A 58 2.92 -11.11 -5.03
N ALA A 59 1.81 -11.48 -4.41
CA ALA A 59 1.71 -12.67 -3.59
C ALA A 59 1.96 -13.94 -4.41
N TRP A 60 1.40 -14.06 -5.61
CA TRP A 60 1.66 -15.19 -6.50
C TRP A 60 3.13 -15.29 -6.91
N LYS A 61 3.77 -14.15 -7.20
CA LYS A 61 5.20 -14.13 -7.50
C LYS A 61 6.07 -14.57 -6.31
N GLN A 62 5.68 -14.20 -5.09
CA GLN A 62 6.50 -14.44 -3.89
C GLN A 62 6.19 -15.78 -3.21
N PHE A 63 4.95 -16.25 -3.25
CA PHE A 63 4.47 -17.41 -2.48
C PHE A 63 3.78 -18.47 -3.35
N GLY A 64 3.60 -18.23 -4.66
CA GLY A 64 2.84 -19.12 -5.53
C GLY A 64 1.32 -18.92 -5.39
N HIS A 65 0.54 -19.82 -6.00
CA HIS A 65 -0.92 -19.71 -6.03
C HIS A 65 -1.60 -20.23 -4.75
N ASP A 66 -0.86 -20.86 -3.84
CA ASP A 66 -1.39 -21.30 -2.56
C ASP A 66 -1.58 -20.11 -1.59
N SER A 67 -2.84 -19.71 -1.43
CA SER A 67 -3.26 -18.63 -0.53
C SER A 67 -2.94 -18.87 0.96
N THR A 68 -2.65 -20.11 1.38
CA THR A 68 -2.39 -20.43 2.79
C THR A 68 -0.99 -20.06 3.26
N LEU A 69 -0.06 -19.89 2.31
CA LEU A 69 1.37 -19.62 2.53
C LEU A 69 1.69 -18.17 2.91
N TRP A 70 0.71 -17.27 2.84
CA TRP A 70 0.88 -15.87 3.20
C TRP A 70 -0.37 -15.35 3.92
N LYS A 71 -0.22 -14.19 4.56
CA LYS A 71 -1.31 -13.47 5.22
C LYS A 71 -1.20 -12.00 4.86
N LEU A 72 -2.33 -11.38 4.57
CA LEU A 72 -2.41 -9.93 4.42
C LEU A 72 -2.44 -9.27 5.80
N GLN A 73 -1.50 -8.35 6.05
CA GLN A 73 -1.48 -7.51 7.24
C GLN A 73 -1.58 -6.04 6.82
N GLU A 74 -2.53 -5.32 7.42
CA GLU A 74 -2.81 -3.90 7.19
C GLU A 74 -3.36 -3.27 8.47
N ASP A 75 -3.45 -1.94 8.53
CA ASP A 75 -3.98 -1.24 9.70
C ASP A 75 -5.53 -1.32 9.76
N ASN A 76 -6.10 -0.87 10.88
CA ASN A 76 -7.54 -0.91 11.12
C ASN A 76 -8.28 0.32 10.58
N ASP A 77 -7.76 0.98 9.55
CA ASP A 77 -8.43 2.15 8.99
C ASP A 77 -9.85 1.77 8.47
N PRO A 78 -10.88 2.60 8.69
CA PRO A 78 -12.25 2.35 8.23
C PRO A 78 -12.40 1.90 6.78
N LYS A 79 -11.53 2.37 5.87
CA LYS A 79 -11.52 1.91 4.47
C LYS A 79 -11.07 0.46 4.31
N HIS A 80 -10.08 0.01 5.08
CA HIS A 80 -9.63 -1.39 5.10
C HIS A 80 -10.65 -2.32 5.74
N THR A 81 -11.43 -1.82 6.70
CA THR A 81 -12.49 -2.60 7.38
C THR A 81 -13.86 -2.49 6.72
N SER A 82 -13.97 -1.75 5.61
CA SER A 82 -15.22 -1.63 4.85
C SER A 82 -15.78 -3.01 4.46
N LYS A 83 -17.11 -3.12 4.35
CA LYS A 83 -17.78 -4.37 3.95
C LYS A 83 -17.18 -4.92 2.65
N LYS A 84 -16.92 -4.04 1.68
CA LYS A 84 -16.40 -4.42 0.37
C LYS A 84 -14.98 -4.99 0.45
N ALA A 85 -14.07 -4.32 1.16
CA ALA A 85 -12.71 -4.82 1.37
C ALA A 85 -12.70 -6.14 2.16
N THR A 86 -13.58 -6.27 3.16
CA THR A 86 -13.74 -7.48 3.95
C THR A 86 -14.26 -8.65 3.11
N THR A 87 -15.31 -8.46 2.32
CA THR A 87 -15.83 -9.47 1.39
C THR A 87 -14.78 -9.86 0.37
N TRP A 88 -14.01 -8.90 -0.16
CA TRP A 88 -12.91 -9.20 -1.08
C TRP A 88 -11.88 -10.13 -0.42
N ARG A 89 -11.45 -9.84 0.82
CA ARG A 89 -10.49 -10.69 1.54
C ARG A 89 -11.04 -12.08 1.81
N MET A 90 -12.31 -12.20 2.18
CA MET A 90 -12.98 -13.49 2.39
C MET A 90 -12.97 -14.32 1.11
N ASN A 91 -13.34 -13.72 -0.03
CA ASN A 91 -13.38 -14.42 -1.32
C ASN A 91 -11.99 -14.84 -1.83
N ASN A 92 -10.92 -14.24 -1.34
CA ASN A 92 -9.54 -14.55 -1.72
C ASN A 92 -8.77 -15.34 -0.65
N ASN A 93 -9.48 -15.88 0.37
CA ASN A 93 -8.90 -16.60 1.51
C ASN A 93 -7.83 -15.79 2.29
N GLN A 94 -7.89 -14.46 2.19
CA GLN A 94 -6.99 -13.54 2.87
C GLN A 94 -7.59 -12.97 4.16
N TYR A 95 -8.82 -13.35 4.49
CA TYR A 95 -9.44 -13.00 5.76
C TYR A 95 -9.14 -14.06 6.81
N ARG A 96 -8.39 -13.68 7.84
CA ARG A 96 -8.24 -14.47 9.08
C ARG A 96 -8.52 -13.54 10.25
N LYS A 97 -9.51 -13.88 11.08
CA LYS A 97 -9.63 -13.24 12.40
C LYS A 97 -8.39 -13.64 13.18
N ASN A 98 -7.67 -12.64 13.69
CA ASN A 98 -6.62 -12.85 14.69
C ASN A 98 -7.24 -13.41 15.97
#